data_AF-A0A094QEF7-F1
#
_entry.id   AF-A0A094QEF7-F1
#
_cell.length_a   1.000
_cell.length_b   1.000
_cell.length_c   1.000
_cell.angle_alpha   90.00
_cell.angle_beta   90.00
_cell.angle_gamma   90.00
#
_symmetry.space_group_name_H-M   'P 1'
#
loop_
_entity.id
_entity.type
_entity.pdbx_description
1 polymer ?
#
loop_
_entity_poly.entity_id
_entity_poly.type
_entity_poly.pdbx_seq_one_letter_code
_entity_poly.pdbx_strand_id
1 'polypeptide(L)'
;MVAMKYKSVKGLLTKDESLIPATFIDKLEDIVHGFLGIVLFVISVLAVGYTLQRLIETRPFFPLGMIQGINDILFIIIILEIMRTVIVRFTDGIFQLDSFLIIGVIAAVRHILTVGASLTMEKEKTTEYFNRSLIEMGVNTGIVLALVFALFLSRSARRNSAAK
;
A
#
# COMPACT_ATOMS: atom_id res chain seq x y z
N MET A 1 21.42 17.02 -60.45
CA MET A 1 21.39 15.65 -59.86
C MET A 1 22.19 15.71 -58.57
N VAL A 2 21.77 15.36 -57.35
CA VAL A 2 20.56 14.74 -56.77
C VAL A 2 20.50 15.26 -55.32
N ALA A 3 19.38 15.83 -54.86
CA ALA A 3 19.15 16.12 -53.45
C ALA A 3 18.40 14.94 -52.83
N MET A 4 19.05 14.25 -51.89
CA MET A 4 18.59 13.01 -51.27
C MET A 4 17.44 13.27 -50.30
N LYS A 5 16.31 12.61 -50.55
CA LYS A 5 15.00 12.76 -49.90
C LYS A 5 14.95 12.08 -48.52
N TYR A 6 15.44 12.75 -47.47
CA TYR A 6 15.36 12.29 -46.06
C TYR A 6 14.06 12.74 -45.34
N LYS A 7 12.88 12.52 -45.96
CA LYS A 7 11.59 12.94 -45.36
C LYS A 7 10.51 11.88 -45.47
N SER A 8 10.79 10.64 -45.08
CA SER A 8 9.77 9.57 -45.15
C SER A 8 10.00 8.40 -44.18
N VAL A 9 10.27 8.66 -42.90
CA VAL A 9 10.23 7.58 -41.88
C VAL A 9 9.51 8.00 -40.59
N LYS A 10 9.47 9.30 -40.27
CA LYS A 10 8.78 9.82 -39.07
C LYS A 10 7.25 9.72 -39.09
N GLY A 11 6.64 9.42 -40.24
CA GLY A 11 5.18 9.31 -40.39
C GLY A 11 4.59 7.92 -40.14
N LEU A 12 5.43 6.92 -39.83
CA LEU A 12 5.00 5.51 -39.72
C LEU A 12 4.93 4.97 -38.28
N LEU A 13 5.25 5.79 -37.26
CA LEU A 13 5.29 5.38 -35.85
C LEU A 13 4.29 6.14 -34.96
N THR A 14 3.21 6.67 -35.53
CA THR A 14 2.09 7.25 -34.77
C THR A 14 0.84 6.43 -35.03
N LYS A 15 0.86 5.19 -34.55
CA LYS A 15 -0.31 4.31 -34.54
C LYS A 15 -0.34 3.45 -33.28
N ASP A 16 -0.14 4.10 -32.13
CA ASP A 16 -0.58 3.55 -30.87
C ASP A 16 -2.02 4.03 -30.65
N GLU A 17 -2.94 3.42 -31.39
CA GLU A 17 -4.35 3.41 -31.02
C GLU A 17 -4.50 2.60 -29.73
N SER A 18 -4.38 3.27 -28.58
CA SER A 18 -5.00 2.80 -27.35
C SER A 18 -6.51 2.82 -27.56
N LEU A 19 -7.07 1.66 -27.92
CA LEU A 19 -8.50 1.44 -28.22
C LEU A 19 -9.46 1.66 -27.04
N ILE A 20 -8.95 2.08 -25.88
CA ILE A 20 -9.77 2.41 -24.71
C ILE A 20 -9.65 3.92 -24.45
N PRO A 21 -10.78 4.66 -24.41
CA PRO A 21 -10.77 6.07 -24.04
C PRO A 21 -10.13 6.22 -22.66
N ALA A 22 -8.99 6.94 -22.56
CA ALA A 22 -8.29 7.16 -21.30
C ALA A 22 -9.23 7.70 -20.20
N THR A 23 -10.20 8.53 -20.60
CA THR A 23 -11.25 9.08 -19.74
C THR A 23 -12.20 8.06 -19.12
N PHE A 24 -12.34 6.85 -19.69
CA PHE A 24 -13.14 5.78 -19.10
C PHE A 24 -12.37 5.03 -18.01
N ILE A 25 -11.07 4.82 -18.20
CA ILE A 25 -10.19 4.17 -17.22
C ILE A 25 -10.06 5.06 -15.98
N ASP A 26 -9.81 6.37 -16.17
CA ASP A 26 -9.66 7.32 -15.06
C ASP A 26 -10.94 7.40 -14.21
N LYS A 27 -12.11 7.50 -14.85
CA LYS A 27 -13.41 7.51 -14.14
C LYS A 27 -13.68 6.20 -13.40
N LEU A 28 -13.28 5.07 -13.97
CA LEU A 28 -13.43 3.76 -13.33
C LEU A 28 -12.51 3.65 -12.10
N GLU A 29 -11.26 4.10 -12.21
CA GLU A 29 -10.30 4.16 -11.09
C GLU A 29 -10.86 5.00 -9.94
N ASP A 30 -11.38 6.21 -10.23
CA ASP A 30 -11.98 7.09 -9.23
C ASP A 30 -13.19 6.45 -8.53
N ILE A 31 -14.08 5.79 -9.29
CA ILE A 31 -15.26 5.10 -8.74
C ILE A 31 -14.84 3.95 -7.83
N VAL A 32 -13.88 3.12 -8.28
CA VAL A 32 -13.41 1.94 -7.53
C VAL A 32 -12.74 2.37 -6.23
N HIS A 33 -11.86 3.38 -6.28
CA HIS A 33 -11.23 3.89 -5.07
C HIS A 33 -12.25 4.53 -4.11
N GLY A 34 -13.30 5.15 -4.63
CA GLY A 34 -14.27 5.89 -3.82
C GLY A 34 -15.15 4.91 -3.06
N PHE A 35 -15.57 3.87 -3.78
CA PHE A 35 -16.20 2.70 -3.20
C PHE A 35 -15.31 2.02 -2.16
N LEU A 36 -14.02 1.79 -2.45
CA LEU A 36 -13.08 1.18 -1.51
C LEU A 36 -12.92 2.01 -0.24
N GLY A 37 -12.83 3.33 -0.35
CA GLY A 37 -12.77 4.25 0.79
C GLY A 37 -14.01 4.15 1.68
N ILE A 38 -15.20 4.13 1.09
CA ILE A 38 -16.48 3.96 1.82
C ILE A 38 -16.51 2.61 2.54
N VAL A 39 -16.16 1.52 1.85
CA VAL A 39 -16.14 0.17 2.43
C VAL A 39 -15.16 0.09 3.60
N LEU A 40 -13.93 0.60 3.43
CA LEU A 40 -12.92 0.62 4.49
C LEU A 40 -13.38 1.44 5.69
N PHE A 41 -14.04 2.57 5.46
CA PHE A 41 -14.61 3.40 6.53
C PHE A 41 -15.66 2.64 7.34
N VAL A 42 -16.62 1.98 6.67
CA VAL A 42 -17.66 1.17 7.33
C VAL A 42 -17.03 0.02 8.13
N ILE A 43 -16.07 -0.70 7.55
CA ILE A 43 -15.36 -1.80 8.24
C ILE A 43 -14.61 -1.25 9.46
N SER A 44 -13.96 -0.10 9.36
CA SER A 44 -13.24 0.52 10.47
C SER A 44 -14.17 0.86 11.63
N VAL A 45 -15.32 1.49 11.35
CA VAL A 45 -16.32 1.85 12.37
C VAL A 45 -16.88 0.59 13.05
N LEU A 46 -17.24 -0.43 12.26
CA LEU A 46 -17.73 -1.70 12.80
C LEU A 46 -16.68 -2.39 13.66
N ALA A 47 -15.43 -2.46 13.19
CA ALA A 47 -14.33 -3.06 13.92
C ALA A 47 -14.12 -2.36 15.27
N VAL A 48 -14.09 -1.01 15.29
CA VAL A 48 -14.00 -0.24 16.54
C VAL A 48 -15.15 -0.59 17.49
N GLY A 49 -16.39 -0.64 16.99
CA GLY A 49 -17.55 -0.99 17.80
C GLY A 49 -17.44 -2.38 18.43
N TYR A 50 -17.11 -3.41 17.63
CA TYR A 50 -16.96 -4.78 18.12
C TYR A 50 -15.79 -4.92 19.10
N THR A 51 -14.66 -4.26 18.84
CA THR A 51 -13.51 -4.26 19.73
C THR A 51 -13.85 -3.65 21.08
N LEU A 52 -14.55 -2.51 21.10
CA LEU A 52 -14.99 -1.87 22.34
C LEU A 52 -15.95 -2.76 23.13
N GLN A 53 -16.94 -3.35 22.48
CA GLN A 53 -17.88 -4.27 23.12
C GLN A 53 -17.14 -5.46 23.74
N ARG A 54 -16.25 -6.09 22.97
CA ARG A 54 -15.44 -7.23 23.42
C ARG A 54 -14.57 -6.87 24.63
N LEU A 55 -13.97 -5.68 24.64
CA LEU A 55 -13.10 -5.22 25.73
C LEU A 55 -13.85 -5.10 27.07
N ILE A 56 -15.13 -4.76 27.03
CA ILE A 56 -15.98 -4.59 28.21
C ILE A 56 -16.56 -5.93 28.68
N GLU A 57 -16.97 -6.81 27.74
CA GLU A 57 -17.64 -8.08 28.03
C GLU A 57 -16.68 -9.20 28.44
N THR A 58 -15.43 -9.17 28.00
CA THR A 58 -14.47 -10.28 28.23
C THR A 58 -14.04 -10.35 29.69
N ARG A 59 -14.27 -11.51 30.34
CA ARG A 59 -13.85 -11.82 31.70
C ARG A 59 -13.22 -13.22 31.76
N PRO A 60 -12.05 -13.42 32.39
CA PRO A 60 -11.15 -12.39 32.94
C PRO A 60 -10.47 -11.57 31.84
N PHE A 61 -10.27 -10.28 32.08
CA PHE A 61 -9.64 -9.38 31.10
C PHE A 61 -8.15 -9.74 30.88
N PHE A 62 -7.45 -10.18 31.93
CA PHE A 62 -6.04 -10.53 31.83
C PHE A 62 -5.82 -12.05 31.94
N PRO A 63 -4.93 -12.66 31.11
CA PRO A 63 -4.14 -12.06 30.03
C PRO A 63 -4.84 -12.09 28.66
N LEU A 64 -5.76 -13.04 28.46
CA LEU A 64 -6.33 -13.35 27.14
C LEU A 64 -7.15 -12.21 26.54
N GLY A 65 -8.03 -11.57 27.33
CA GLY A 65 -8.83 -10.44 26.85
C GLY A 65 -7.98 -9.22 26.46
N MET A 66 -6.87 -8.98 27.16
CA MET A 66 -5.92 -7.92 26.86
C MET A 66 -5.16 -8.20 25.55
N ILE A 67 -4.67 -9.43 25.35
CA ILE A 67 -4.02 -9.84 24.10
C ILE A 67 -4.99 -9.68 22.93
N GLN A 68 -6.23 -10.16 23.10
CA GLN A 68 -7.25 -10.05 22.07
C GLN A 68 -7.60 -8.60 21.75
N GLY A 69 -7.78 -7.75 22.76
CA GLY A 69 -8.06 -6.33 22.56
C GLY A 69 -6.95 -5.60 21.81
N ILE A 70 -5.69 -5.96 22.05
CA ILE A 70 -4.57 -5.33 21.35
C ILE A 70 -4.47 -5.83 19.91
N ASN A 71 -4.65 -7.12 19.65
CA ASN A 71 -4.74 -7.64 18.28
C ASN A 71 -5.87 -6.97 17.48
N ASP A 72 -7.02 -6.77 18.10
CA ASP A 72 -8.16 -6.08 17.50
C ASP A 72 -7.84 -4.60 17.20
N ILE A 73 -7.12 -3.90 18.08
CA ILE A 73 -6.66 -2.51 17.86
C ILE A 73 -5.62 -2.45 16.74
N LEU A 74 -4.65 -3.37 16.71
CA LEU A 74 -3.66 -3.49 15.64
C LEU A 74 -4.35 -3.67 14.28
N PHE A 75 -5.38 -4.50 14.23
CA PHE A 75 -6.20 -4.69 13.04
C PHE A 75 -6.90 -3.40 12.59
N ILE A 76 -7.49 -2.65 13.53
CA ILE A 76 -8.10 -1.33 13.24
C ILE A 76 -7.05 -0.35 12.70
N ILE A 77 -5.85 -0.31 13.30
CA ILE A 77 -4.74 0.54 12.85
C ILE A 77 -4.34 0.19 11.42
N ILE A 78 -4.33 -1.09 11.04
CA ILE A 78 -4.08 -1.51 9.65
C ILE A 78 -5.15 -0.93 8.72
N ILE A 79 -6.44 -1.11 9.05
CA ILE A 79 -7.56 -0.59 8.23
C ILE A 79 -7.46 0.93 8.06
N LEU A 80 -7.21 1.65 9.14
CA LEU A 80 -7.06 3.11 9.12
C LEU A 80 -5.87 3.55 8.26
N GLU A 81 -4.83 2.74 8.11
CA GLU A 81 -3.77 3.05 7.15
C GLU A 81 -4.19 2.88 5.72
N ILE A 82 -4.84 1.76 5.41
CA ILE A 82 -5.29 1.51 4.04
C ILE A 82 -6.23 2.64 3.64
N MET A 83 -7.05 3.13 4.57
CA MET A 83 -7.87 4.32 4.34
C MET A 83 -7.01 5.57 4.05
N ARG A 84 -5.95 5.83 4.83
CA ARG A 84 -5.03 6.94 4.55
C ARG A 84 -4.36 6.81 3.18
N THR A 85 -3.91 5.62 2.79
CA THR A 85 -3.24 5.41 1.50
C THR A 85 -4.19 5.60 0.32
N VAL A 86 -5.44 5.16 0.45
CA VAL A 86 -6.50 5.40 -0.54
C VAL A 86 -6.80 6.89 -0.69
N ILE A 87 -6.91 7.64 0.41
CA ILE A 87 -7.17 9.10 0.38
C ILE A 87 -6.00 9.86 -0.27
N VAL A 88 -4.76 9.51 0.05
CA VAL A 88 -3.59 10.15 -0.57
C VAL A 88 -3.55 9.88 -2.07
N ARG A 89 -3.91 8.66 -2.50
CA ARG A 89 -4.00 8.31 -3.93
C ARG A 89 -5.01 9.17 -4.68
N PHE A 90 -6.12 9.53 -4.05
CA PHE A 90 -7.14 10.42 -4.61
C PHE A 90 -6.73 11.88 -4.76
N THR A 91 -5.81 12.35 -3.93
CA THR A 91 -5.41 13.77 -3.93
C THR A 91 -4.33 14.05 -4.99
N ASP A 92 -3.51 13.04 -5.31
CA ASP A 92 -2.46 13.10 -6.31
C ASP A 92 -2.95 12.50 -7.65
N GLY A 93 -3.81 13.25 -8.36
CA GLY A 93 -4.43 12.86 -9.64
C GLY A 93 -3.48 12.68 -10.83
N ILE A 94 -2.17 12.57 -10.61
CA ILE A 94 -1.17 12.28 -11.63
C ILE A 94 -0.28 11.18 -11.05
N PHE A 95 -0.24 10.00 -11.69
CA PHE A 95 0.60 8.87 -11.29
C PHE A 95 2.09 9.25 -11.28
N GLN A 96 2.54 9.86 -10.20
CA GLN A 96 3.96 9.98 -9.89
C GLN A 96 4.35 8.65 -9.27
N LEU A 97 5.19 7.90 -9.99
CA LEU A 97 5.80 6.66 -9.52
C LEU A 97 6.37 6.82 -8.09
N ASP A 98 6.83 8.02 -7.72
CA ASP A 98 7.26 8.37 -6.36
C ASP A 98 6.14 8.28 -5.33
N SER A 99 4.97 8.86 -5.56
CA SER A 99 3.85 8.79 -4.62
C SER A 99 3.41 7.34 -4.40
N PHE A 100 3.37 6.53 -5.47
CA PHE A 100 3.07 5.10 -5.36
C PHE A 100 4.12 4.34 -4.54
N LEU A 101 5.41 4.54 -4.84
CA LEU A 101 6.51 3.89 -4.12
C LEU A 101 6.52 4.27 -2.62
N ILE A 102 6.27 5.55 -2.29
CA ILE A 102 6.17 6.02 -0.90
C ILE A 102 5.03 5.32 -0.17
N ILE A 103 3.85 5.26 -0.78
CA ILE A 103 2.69 4.57 -0.22
C ILE A 103 3.00 3.08 0.03
N GLY A 104 3.66 2.41 -0.93
CA GLY A 104 4.09 1.01 -0.79
C GLY A 104 5.08 0.80 0.37
N VAL A 105 6.06 1.69 0.54
CA VAL A 105 7.01 1.64 1.67
C VAL A 105 6.28 1.81 3.01
N ILE A 106 5.38 2.78 3.11
CA ILE A 106 4.60 3.03 4.34
C ILE A 106 3.76 1.80 4.72
N ALA A 107 3.07 1.19 3.74
CA ALA A 107 2.25 0.00 3.96
C ALA A 107 3.09 -1.20 4.44
N ALA A 108 4.26 -1.44 3.83
CA ALA A 108 5.13 -2.55 4.20
C ALA A 108 5.78 -2.35 5.59
N VAL A 109 6.23 -1.13 5.92
CA VAL A 109 6.75 -0.80 7.26
C VAL A 109 5.68 -1.01 8.33
N ARG A 110 4.44 -0.58 8.08
CA ARG A 110 3.32 -0.81 8.99
C ARG A 110 3.06 -2.29 9.27
N HIS A 111 3.07 -3.10 8.22
CA HIS A 111 2.86 -4.54 8.35
C HIS A 111 3.94 -5.16 9.26
N ILE A 112 5.20 -4.78 9.08
CA ILE A 112 6.32 -5.23 9.94
C ILE A 112 6.08 -4.83 11.40
N LEU A 113 5.69 -3.58 11.68
CA LEU A 113 5.44 -3.11 13.05
C LEU A 113 4.28 -3.87 13.71
N THR A 114 3.24 -4.16 12.94
CA THR A 114 2.05 -4.86 13.45
C THR A 114 2.35 -6.33 13.75
N VAL A 115 3.05 -7.02 12.83
CA VAL A 115 3.51 -8.40 13.05
C VAL A 115 4.51 -8.46 14.22
N GLY A 116 5.45 -7.53 14.30
CA GLY A 116 6.42 -7.46 15.42
C GLY A 116 5.74 -7.21 16.77
N ALA A 117 4.74 -6.34 16.82
CA ALA A 117 3.94 -6.12 18.03
C ALA A 117 3.18 -7.39 18.43
N SER A 118 2.52 -8.09 17.49
CA SER A 118 1.81 -9.34 17.78
C SER A 118 2.74 -10.43 18.35
N LEU A 119 4.00 -10.49 17.90
CA LEU A 119 4.99 -11.47 18.36
C LEU A 119 5.47 -11.25 19.79
N THR A 120 5.55 -10.00 20.25
CA THR A 120 6.01 -9.67 21.61
C THR A 120 4.92 -9.89 22.68
N MET A 121 3.68 -10.08 22.25
CA MET A 121 2.51 -10.06 23.12
C MET A 121 1.94 -11.43 23.47
N GLU A 122 2.24 -12.47 22.69
CA GLU A 122 1.83 -13.85 22.99
C GLU A 122 3.03 -14.68 23.48
N LYS A 123 3.12 -14.88 24.79
CA LYS A 123 4.20 -15.64 25.45
C LYS A 123 4.24 -17.14 25.14
N GLU A 124 3.23 -17.68 24.44
CA GLU A 124 3.08 -19.13 24.16
C GLU A 124 2.88 -19.44 22.67
N LYS A 125 3.60 -18.76 21.77
CA LYS A 125 3.66 -19.23 20.37
C LYS A 125 4.64 -20.40 20.30
N THR A 126 4.20 -21.54 19.74
CA THR A 126 5.10 -22.64 19.37
C THR A 126 6.22 -22.11 18.47
N THR A 127 7.42 -22.70 18.57
CA THR A 127 8.62 -22.32 17.80
C THR A 127 8.36 -22.18 16.29
N GLU A 128 7.42 -22.96 15.74
CA GLU A 128 7.00 -22.90 14.34
C GLU A 128 6.34 -21.55 13.98
N TYR A 129 5.42 -21.05 14.82
CA TYR A 129 4.76 -19.76 14.60
C TYR A 129 5.75 -18.59 14.69
N PHE A 130 6.69 -18.67 15.62
CA PHE A 130 7.76 -17.68 15.74
C PHE A 130 8.65 -17.66 14.49
N ASN A 131 9.10 -18.83 14.02
CA ASN A 131 9.91 -18.94 12.81
C ASN A 131 9.17 -18.47 11.55
N ARG A 132 7.90 -18.83 11.39
CA ARG A 132 7.07 -18.37 10.26
C ARG A 132 6.93 -16.84 10.26
N SER A 133 6.67 -16.26 11.43
CA SER A 133 6.49 -14.81 11.56
C SER A 133 7.82 -14.06 11.36
N LEU A 134 8.95 -14.63 11.81
CA LEU A 134 10.28 -14.09 11.51
C LEU A 134 10.57 -14.10 10.01
N ILE A 135 10.25 -15.19 9.31
CA ILE A 135 10.40 -15.27 7.84
C ILE A 135 9.50 -14.23 7.17
N GLU A 136 8.24 -14.11 7.59
CA GLU A 136 7.28 -13.13 7.07
C GLU A 136 7.78 -11.69 7.28
N MET A 137 8.31 -11.36 8.45
CA MET A 137 8.93 -10.05 8.73
C MET A 137 10.19 -9.83 7.89
N GLY A 138 11.01 -10.87 7.71
CA GLY A 138 12.22 -10.82 6.87
C GLY A 138 11.89 -10.54 5.41
N VAL A 139 10.88 -11.23 4.86
CA VAL A 139 10.38 -11.00 3.49
C VAL A 139 9.85 -9.58 3.34
N ASN A 140 9.01 -9.11 4.27
CA ASN A 140 8.51 -7.74 4.23
C ASN A 140 9.63 -6.70 4.30
N THR A 141 10.65 -6.94 5.12
CA THR A 141 11.84 -6.08 5.20
C THR A 141 12.58 -6.04 3.86
N GLY A 142 12.72 -7.19 3.19
CA GLY A 142 13.29 -7.26 1.84
C GLY A 142 12.48 -6.45 0.81
N ILE A 143 11.15 -6.53 0.87
CA ILE A 143 10.26 -5.73 0.01
C ILE A 143 10.45 -4.23 0.28
N VAL A 144 10.53 -3.80 1.54
CA VAL A 144 10.79 -2.39 1.90
C VAL A 144 12.10 -1.92 1.27
N LEU A 145 13.18 -2.69 1.41
CA LEU A 145 14.48 -2.33 0.84
C LEU A 145 14.42 -2.21 -0.69
N ALA A 146 13.74 -3.14 -1.37
CA ALA A 146 13.55 -3.08 -2.82
C ALA A 146 12.76 -1.83 -3.25
N LEU A 147 11.69 -1.48 -2.53
CA LEU A 147 10.88 -0.30 -2.82
C LEU A 147 11.64 1.01 -2.57
N VAL A 148 12.40 1.09 -1.46
CA VAL A 148 13.25 2.26 -1.17
C VAL A 148 14.33 2.41 -2.25
N PHE A 149 14.92 1.31 -2.71
CA PHE A 149 15.88 1.31 -3.80
C PHE A 149 15.25 1.78 -5.13
N ALA A 150 14.06 1.28 -5.46
CA ALA A 150 13.31 1.73 -6.64
C ALA A 150 12.97 3.23 -6.57
N LEU A 151 12.60 3.74 -5.39
CA LEU A 151 12.35 5.17 -5.16
C LEU A 151 13.61 6.01 -5.35
N PHE A 152 14.76 5.54 -4.84
CA PHE A 152 16.04 6.20 -5.05
C PHE A 152 16.38 6.30 -6.54
N LEU A 153 16.24 5.20 -7.30
CA LEU A 153 16.48 5.19 -8.74
C LEU A 153 15.52 6.11 -9.49
N SER A 154 14.22 6.07 -9.14
CA SER A 154 13.17 6.90 -9.74
C SER A 154 13.49 8.39 -9.60
N ARG A 155 13.90 8.82 -8.40
CA ARG A 155 14.33 10.20 -8.13
C ARG A 155 15.61 10.59 -8.87
N SER A 156 16.60 9.69 -8.92
CA SER A 156 17.87 9.92 -9.61
C SER A 156 17.67 10.11 -11.12
N ALA A 157 16.85 9.27 -11.75
CA ALA A 157 16.55 9.34 -13.18
C ALA A 157 15.88 10.67 -13.57
N ARG A 158 14.90 11.13 -12.80
CA ARG A 158 14.25 12.44 -13.03
C ARG A 158 15.21 13.62 -12.90
N ARG A 159 16.12 13.57 -11.92
CA ARG A 159 17.13 14.63 -11.72
C ARG A 159 18.09 14.75 -12.91
N ASN A 160 18.47 13.61 -13.51
CA ASN A 160 19.29 13.58 -14.71
C ASN A 160 18.55 14.08 -15.97
N SER A 161 17.25 13.82 -16.08
CA SER A 161 16.43 14.33 -17.19
C SER A 161 16.19 15.84 -17.12
N ALA A 162 16.14 16.43 -15.92
CA ALA A 162 15.98 17.88 -15.75
C ALA A 162 17.28 18.68 -15.94
N ALA A 163 18.44 18.00 -15.97
CA ALA A 163 19.76 18.61 -16.15
C ALA A 163 20.24 18.63 -17.62
N LYS A 164 19.40 18.20 -18.56
CA LYS A 164 19.72 18.05 -19.99
C LYS A 164 18.77 18.89 -20.84
#